data_AF-A0A959AS18-F1
#
_entry.id   AF-A0A959AS18-F1
#
_cell.length_a   1.000
_cell.length_b   1.000
_cell.length_c   1.000
_cell.angle_alpha   90.00
_cell.angle_beta   90.00
_cell.angle_gamma   90.00
#
_symmetry.space_group_name_H-M   'P 1'
#
loop_
_entity.id
_entity.type
_entity.pdbx_description
1 polymer ?
#
loop_
_entity_poly.entity_id
_entity_poly.type
_entity_poly.pdbx_seq_one_letter_code
_entity_poly.pdbx_strand_id
1 'polypeptide(L)'
;MNNNIFPHIWRFFGLTLLQVLLLQQMGASIGSYFNVLLYPLFILFLPIQLATPYAVILGFLIGLSVDFFYVSIGIHASAGAFSGFARSIIL
;
A
#
# COMPACT_ATOMS: atom_id res chain seq x y z
N MET A 1 -20.57 -15.97 1.11
CA MET A 1 -19.24 -15.31 1.06
C MET A 1 -18.66 -15.60 -0.31
N ASN A 2 -18.56 -14.60 -1.18
CA ASN A 2 -17.96 -14.78 -2.49
C ASN A 2 -16.45 -14.61 -2.33
N ASN A 3 -15.65 -15.68 -2.48
CA ASN A 3 -14.18 -15.64 -2.39
C ASN A 3 -13.56 -14.99 -3.65
N ASN A 4 -14.16 -13.91 -4.12
CA ASN A 4 -13.67 -13.20 -5.29
C ASN A 4 -12.40 -12.46 -4.89
N ILE A 5 -11.26 -13.01 -5.30
CA ILE A 5 -9.95 -12.39 -5.12
C ILE A 5 -9.74 -11.18 -6.05
N PHE A 6 -10.55 -11.10 -7.11
CA PHE A 6 -10.47 -10.09 -8.16
C PHE A 6 -10.48 -8.63 -7.65
N PRO A 7 -11.34 -8.21 -6.70
CA PRO A 7 -11.35 -6.84 -6.19
C PRO A 7 -10.06 -6.48 -5.44
N HIS A 8 -9.42 -7.43 -4.77
CA HIS A 8 -8.16 -7.17 -4.06
C HIS A 8 -7.00 -6.97 -5.03
N ILE A 9 -6.97 -7.75 -6.11
CA ILE A 9 -6.00 -7.59 -7.20
C ILE A 9 -6.20 -6.21 -7.85
N TRP A 10 -7.44 -5.86 -8.18
CA TRP A 10 -7.74 -4.56 -8.77
C TRP A 10 -7.37 -3.39 -7.86
N ARG A 11 -7.64 -3.49 -6.56
CA ARG A 11 -7.22 -2.48 -5.57
C ARG A 11 -5.71 -2.37 -5.49
N PHE A 12 -4.97 -3.47 -5.48
CA PHE A 12 -3.52 -3.45 -5.45
C PHE A 12 -2.97 -2.62 -6.62
N PHE A 13 -3.30 -3.01 -7.85
CA PHE A 13 -2.81 -2.31 -9.03
C PHE A 13 -3.36 -0.89 -9.15
N GLY A 14 -4.66 -0.69 -8.90
CA GLY A 14 -5.29 0.63 -8.98
C GLY A 14 -4.70 1.64 -8.01
N LEU A 15 -4.47 1.25 -6.74
CA LEU A 15 -3.88 2.14 -5.74
C LEU A 15 -2.40 2.42 -6.04
N THR A 16 -1.63 1.41 -6.47
CA THR A 16 -0.22 1.60 -6.85
C THR A 16 -0.08 2.51 -8.07
N LEU A 17 -0.88 2.28 -9.13
CA LEU A 17 -0.84 3.11 -10.34
C LEU A 17 -1.24 4.54 -10.04
N LEU A 18 -2.28 4.75 -9.23
CA LEU A 18 -2.70 6.09 -8.84
C LEU A 18 -1.65 6.80 -7.97
N GLN A 19 -1.01 6.07 -7.04
CA GLN A 19 0.09 6.60 -6.22
C GLN A 19 1.24 7.09 -7.10
N VAL A 20 1.65 6.28 -8.06
CA VAL A 20 2.86 6.52 -8.86
C VAL A 20 2.61 7.52 -9.97
N LEU A 21 1.54 7.37 -10.75
CA LEU A 21 1.33 8.18 -11.94
C LEU A 21 0.78 9.58 -11.62
N LEU A 22 -0.04 9.70 -10.58
CA LEU A 22 -0.68 10.97 -10.23
C LEU A 22 -0.04 11.60 -9.01
N LEU A 23 -0.04 10.92 -7.85
CA LEU A 23 0.35 11.55 -6.58
C LEU A 23 1.84 11.87 -6.50
N GLN A 24 2.71 11.02 -7.05
CA GLN A 24 4.14 11.32 -7.14
C GLN A 24 4.38 12.59 -7.97
N GLN A 25 3.74 12.71 -9.14
CA GLN A 25 3.90 13.86 -10.02
C GLN A 25 3.34 15.14 -9.39
N MET A 26 2.19 15.05 -8.70
CA MET A 26 1.61 16.19 -7.98
C MET A 26 2.56 16.73 -6.91
N GLY A 27 3.22 15.85 -6.14
CA GLY A 27 4.22 16.27 -5.17
C GLY A 27 5.43 16.94 -5.80
N ALA A 28 5.86 16.46 -6.96
CA ALA A 28 6.93 17.11 -7.71
C ALA A 28 6.53 18.50 -8.24
N SER A 29 5.28 18.70 -8.66
CA SER A 29 4.80 19.96 -9.25
C SER A 29 4.36 21.02 -8.23
N ILE A 30 3.75 20.61 -7.11
CA ILE A 30 3.17 21.52 -6.11
C ILE A 30 4.25 21.94 -5.09
N GLY A 31 5.17 21.03 -4.77
CA GLY A 31 6.26 21.27 -3.85
C GLY A 31 6.53 20.07 -2.94
N SER A 32 7.75 20.01 -2.39
CA SER A 32 8.26 18.86 -1.63
C SER A 32 7.46 18.48 -0.39
N TYR A 33 6.68 19.41 0.17
CA TYR A 33 5.81 19.15 1.33
C TYR A 33 4.45 18.56 0.96
N PHE A 34 4.09 18.55 -0.32
CA PHE A 34 2.85 17.94 -0.80
C PHE A 34 3.09 16.47 -1.15
N ASN A 35 3.05 15.59 -0.15
CA ASN A 35 3.21 14.14 -0.37
C ASN A 35 2.02 13.39 0.23
N VAL A 36 1.16 12.86 -0.64
CA VAL A 36 0.00 12.06 -0.24
C VAL A 36 0.32 10.58 -0.47
N LEU A 37 0.26 9.79 0.61
CA LEU A 37 0.45 8.34 0.57
C LEU A 37 -0.90 7.63 0.61
N LEU A 38 -1.26 7.02 -0.51
CA LEU A 38 -2.56 6.40 -0.74
C LEU A 38 -2.51 4.87 -0.69
N TYR A 39 -1.35 4.26 -0.97
CA TYR A 39 -1.17 2.81 -0.89
C TYR A 39 -1.52 2.17 0.49
N PRO A 40 -1.40 2.84 1.66
CA PRO A 40 -1.80 2.23 2.94
C PRO A 40 -3.28 1.86 2.99
N LEU A 41 -4.14 2.47 2.16
CA LEU A 41 -5.55 2.09 2.03
C LEU A 41 -5.73 0.64 1.61
N PHE A 42 -4.81 0.07 0.83
CA PHE A 42 -4.85 -1.35 0.47
C PHE A 42 -4.83 -2.24 1.71
N ILE A 43 -3.93 -1.94 2.65
CA ILE A 43 -3.75 -2.69 3.90
C ILE A 43 -5.01 -2.60 4.76
N LEU A 44 -5.60 -1.40 4.85
CA LEU A 44 -6.83 -1.16 5.59
C LEU A 44 -8.02 -1.91 4.97
N PHE A 45 -8.09 -1.99 3.64
CA PHE A 45 -9.17 -2.68 2.92
C PHE A 45 -8.98 -4.20 2.76
N LEU A 46 -7.93 -4.79 3.35
CA LEU A 46 -7.83 -6.24 3.46
C LEU A 46 -8.95 -6.80 4.37
N PRO A 47 -9.33 -8.08 4.23
CA PRO A 47 -10.31 -8.70 5.13
C PRO A 47 -9.83 -8.71 6.58
N ILE A 48 -10.70 -8.40 7.56
CA ILE A 48 -10.33 -8.37 8.99
C ILE A 48 -9.88 -9.75 9.47
N GLN A 49 -10.52 -10.83 8.98
CA GLN A 49 -10.18 -12.21 9.35
C GLN A 49 -8.90 -12.75 8.67
N LEU A 50 -8.20 -11.94 7.87
CA LEU A 50 -6.98 -12.38 7.19
C LEU A 50 -5.85 -12.61 8.20
N ALA A 51 -5.20 -13.78 8.14
CA ALA A 51 -4.11 -14.09 9.07
C ALA A 51 -2.94 -13.10 8.93
N THR A 52 -2.34 -12.73 10.06
CA THR A 52 -1.31 -11.69 10.18
C THR A 52 -0.14 -11.85 9.20
N PRO A 53 0.44 -13.05 8.98
CA PRO A 53 1.55 -13.20 8.04
C PRO A 53 1.17 -12.78 6.61
N TYR A 54 -0.06 -13.07 6.16
CA TYR A 54 -0.52 -12.64 4.83
C TYR A 54 -0.69 -11.13 4.76
N ALA A 55 -1.24 -10.50 5.81
CA ALA A 55 -1.37 -9.04 5.85
C ALA A 55 0.01 -8.35 5.81
N VAL A 56 1.01 -8.88 6.51
CA VAL A 56 2.39 -8.39 6.49
C VAL A 56 3.03 -8.54 5.12
N ILE A 57 2.93 -9.72 4.50
CA ILE A 57 3.49 -9.96 3.16
C ILE A 57 2.82 -9.05 2.12
N LEU A 58 1.50 -8.94 2.15
CA LEU A 58 0.76 -8.08 1.22
C LEU A 58 1.08 -6.59 1.44
N GLY A 59 1.23 -6.16 2.70
CA GLY A 59 1.68 -4.82 3.06
C GLY A 59 3.10 -4.51 2.56
N PHE A 60 4.02 -5.46 2.71
CA PHE A 60 5.37 -5.38 2.16
C PHE A 60 5.35 -5.25 0.64
N LEU A 61 4.58 -6.10 -0.06
CA LEU A 61 4.53 -6.12 -1.52
C LEU A 61 3.99 -4.81 -2.11
N ILE A 62 2.94 -4.23 -1.51
CA ILE A 62 2.43 -2.95 -2.01
C ILE A 62 3.43 -1.82 -1.76
N GLY A 63 4.08 -1.81 -0.60
CA GLY A 63 5.10 -0.82 -0.27
C GLY A 63 6.32 -0.93 -1.19
N LEU A 64 6.79 -2.15 -1.44
CA LEU A 64 7.89 -2.42 -2.38
C LEU A 64 7.53 -1.97 -3.80
N SER A 65 6.27 -2.18 -4.21
CA SER A 65 5.79 -1.72 -5.52
C SER A 65 5.86 -0.20 -5.64
N VAL A 66 5.61 0.56 -4.56
CA VAL A 66 5.77 2.03 -4.55
C VAL A 66 7.24 2.42 -4.52
N ASP A 67 8.07 1.74 -3.72
CA ASP A 67 9.51 1.99 -3.61
C ASP A 67 10.24 1.88 -4.97
N PHE A 68 9.77 1.03 -5.89
CA PHE A 68 10.36 0.95 -7.24
C PHE A 68 10.25 2.25 -8.04
N PHE A 69 9.26 3.09 -7.76
CA PHE A 69 9.03 4.35 -8.49
C PHE A 69 9.43 5.57 -7.68
N TYR A 70 9.54 5.46 -6.36
CA TYR A 70 10.04 6.53 -5.51
C TYR A 70 11.55 6.41 -5.36
N VAL A 71 12.24 7.52 -5.09
CA VAL A 71 13.68 7.52 -4.76
C VAL A 71 13.88 7.12 -3.29
N SER A 72 13.24 6.02 -2.87
CA SER A 72 13.26 5.52 -1.50
C SER A 72 13.20 4.00 -1.52
N ILE A 73 14.36 3.33 -1.58
CA ILE A 73 14.37 1.87 -1.62
C ILE A 73 14.09 1.33 -0.21
N GLY A 74 12.99 0.59 -0.04
CA GLY A 74 12.66 -0.17 1.17
C GLY A 74 11.94 0.62 2.27
N ILE A 75 11.72 1.92 2.10
CA ILE A 75 11.02 2.74 3.10
C ILE A 75 9.53 2.38 3.12
N HIS A 76 8.87 2.40 1.96
CA HIS A 76 7.46 2.05 1.89
C HIS A 76 7.23 0.55 2.13
N ALA A 77 8.16 -0.31 1.72
CA ALA A 77 8.11 -1.75 1.98
C ALA A 77 8.14 -2.07 3.48
N SER A 78 9.06 -1.49 4.24
CA SER A 78 9.14 -1.68 5.68
C SER A 78 7.94 -1.06 6.42
N ALA A 79 7.51 0.14 6.03
CA ALA A 79 6.31 0.77 6.57
C ALA A 79 5.05 -0.07 6.30
N GLY A 80 4.90 -0.60 5.08
CA GLY A 80 3.78 -1.46 4.70
C GLY A 80 3.76 -2.78 5.46
N ALA A 81 4.91 -3.42 5.63
CA ALA A 81 5.04 -4.63 6.45
C ALA A 81 4.63 -4.36 7.91
N PHE A 82 5.12 -3.26 8.49
CA PHE A 82 4.78 -2.85 9.84
C PHE A 82 3.28 -2.52 9.97
N SER A 83 2.68 -1.80 9.02
CA SER A 83 1.25 -1.52 9.02
C SER A 83 0.42 -2.80 8.93
N GLY A 84 0.83 -3.78 8.14
CA GLY A 84 0.18 -5.09 8.07
C GLY A 84 0.23 -5.87 9.39
N PHE A 85 1.34 -5.75 10.13
CA PHE A 85 1.47 -6.32 11.48
C PHE A 85 0.61 -5.57 12.50
N ALA A 86 0.75 -4.24 12.56
CA ALA A 86 0.03 -3.38 13.48
C ALA A 86 -1.49 -3.50 13.32
N ARG A 87 -1.96 -3.70 12.08
CA ARG A 87 -3.36 -3.98 11.78
C ARG A 87 -3.93 -5.12 12.61
N SER A 88 -3.20 -6.21 12.80
CA SER A 88 -3.67 -7.37 13.57
C SER A 88 -3.79 -7.13 15.08
N ILE A 89 -3.19 -6.04 15.58
CA ILE A 89 -3.23 -5.65 16.99
C ILE A 89 -4.33 -4.60 17.22
N ILE A 90 -4.55 -3.74 16.23
CA ILE A 90 -5.42 -2.55 16.35
C ILE A 90 -6.85 -2.82 15.83
N LEU A 91 -7.00 -3.63 14.78
CA LEU A 91 -8.28 -3.92 14.09
C LEU A 91 -8.68 -5.39 14.24
#